data_AF-A0A350H425-F1
#
_entry.id   AF-A0A350H425-F1
#
_cell.length_a   1.000
_cell.length_b   1.000
_cell.length_c   1.000
_cell.angle_alpha   90.00
_cell.angle_beta   90.00
_cell.angle_gamma   90.00
#
_symmetry.space_group_name_H-M   'P 1'
#
loop_
_entity.id
_entity.type
_entity.pdbx_description
1 polymer ?
#
loop_
_entity_poly.entity_id
_entity_poly.type
_entity_poly.pdbx_seq_one_letter_code
_entity_poly.pdbx_strand_id
1 'polypeptide(L)' 'MFNKVGIAKFRYESTNAKIASVNKKGKIKAIGKGKCSIYVYAQNGIYKRIKITVK' A
#
# COMPACT_ATOMS: atom_id res chain seq x y z
N MET A 1 27.99 -4.03 6.59
CA MET A 1 27.07 -3.23 5.77
C MET A 1 25.99 -4.15 5.23
N PHE A 2 24.72 -3.99 5.63
CA PHE A 2 23.64 -4.80 5.08
C PHE A 2 23.47 -4.46 3.60
N ASN A 3 23.94 -5.36 2.75
CA ASN A 3 23.82 -5.25 1.30
C ASN A 3 22.34 -5.04 0.96
N LYS A 4 22.05 -4.06 0.10
CA LYS A 4 20.70 -3.69 -0.31
C LYS A 4 20.17 -4.76 -1.27
N VAL A 5 19.91 -5.96 -0.75
CA VAL A 5 19.06 -6.97 -1.42
C VAL A 5 17.76 -6.23 -1.80
N GLY A 6 17.16 -6.53 -2.95
CA GLY A 6 15.98 -5.85 -3.52
C GLY A 6 14.68 -5.92 -2.68
N ILE A 7 14.80 -5.91 -1.36
CA ILE A 7 13.76 -6.01 -0.36
C ILE A 7 13.37 -4.59 0.02
N ALA A 8 12.19 -4.16 -0.45
CA ALA A 8 11.63 -2.87 -0.06
C ALA A 8 11.37 -2.84 1.45
N LYS A 9 11.70 -1.72 2.12
CA LYS A 9 11.44 -1.53 3.57
C LYS A 9 9.96 -1.75 3.93
N PHE A 10 9.08 -1.35 3.01
CA PHE A 10 7.65 -1.56 3.11
C PHE A 10 7.10 -2.14 1.81
N ARG A 11 6.07 -2.99 1.93
CA ARG A 11 5.22 -3.44 0.82
C ARG A 11 3.84 -2.83 0.98
N TYR A 12 3.19 -2.54 -0.13
CA TYR A 12 1.90 -1.89 -0.16
C TYR A 12 0.92 -2.71 -0.98
N GLU A 13 -0.31 -2.83 -0.49
CA GLU A 13 -1.38 -3.57 -1.17
C GLU A 13 -2.69 -2.80 -1.04
N SER A 14 -3.51 -2.80 -2.09
CA SER A 14 -4.86 -2.25 -2.03
C SER A 14 -5.89 -3.37 -2.10
N THR A 15 -6.91 -3.31 -1.25
CA THR A 15 -8.05 -4.24 -1.32
C THR A 15 -8.87 -4.08 -2.59
N ASN A 16 -8.83 -2.89 -3.22
CA ASN A 16 -9.56 -2.64 -4.45
C ASN A 16 -8.83 -1.62 -5.32
N ALA A 17 -8.03 -2.12 -6.25
CA ALA A 17 -7.28 -1.31 -7.21
C ALA A 17 -8.17 -0.52 -8.18
N LYS A 18 -9.47 -0.81 -8.31
CA LYS A 18 -10.41 -0.01 -9.11
C LYS A 18 -10.87 1.25 -8.38
N ILE A 19 -10.76 1.30 -7.06
CA ILE A 19 -11.10 2.47 -6.21
C ILE A 19 -9.84 3.28 -5.92
N ALA A 20 -8.80 2.64 -5.40
CA ALA A 20 -7.49 3.26 -5.21
C ALA A 20 -6.36 2.25 -5.41
N SER A 21 -5.29 2.66 -6.09
CA SER A 21 -4.08 1.85 -6.24
C SER A 21 -2.93 2.48 -5.47
N VAL A 22 -1.94 1.67 -5.08
CA VAL A 22 -0.72 2.13 -4.41
C VAL A 22 0.49 1.57 -5.14
N ASN A 23 1.51 2.38 -5.34
CA ASN A 23 2.74 1.96 -6.00
C ASN A 23 3.80 1.49 -4.99
N LYS A 24 4.90 0.92 -5.48
CA LYS A 24 6.02 0.44 -4.66
C LYS A 24 6.69 1.52 -3.79
N LYS A 25 6.45 2.81 -4.08
CA LYS A 25 6.95 3.96 -3.31
C LYS A 25 5.94 4.43 -2.25
N GLY A 26 4.77 3.80 -2.13
CA GLY A 26 3.72 4.19 -1.19
C GLY A 26 2.84 5.35 -1.68
N LYS A 27 2.94 5.77 -2.95
CA LYS A 27 2.04 6.79 -3.50
C LYS A 27 0.71 6.14 -3.85
N ILE A 28 -0.38 6.72 -3.33
CA ILE A 28 -1.74 6.26 -3.54
C ILE A 28 -2.37 7.11 -4.66
N LYS A 29 -3.02 6.44 -5.61
CA LYS A 29 -3.78 7.07 -6.69
C LYS A 29 -5.26 6.70 -6.53
N ALA A 30 -6.12 7.70 -6.42
CA ALA A 30 -7.56 7.51 -6.51
C ALA A 30 -7.95 7.23 -7.97
N ILE A 31 -8.81 6.23 -8.18
CA ILE A 31 -9.23 5.77 -9.51
C ILE A 31 -10.74 5.89 -9.66
N GLY A 32 -11.51 5.44 -8.67
CA GLY A 32 -12.97 5.43 -8.73
C GLY A 32 -13.60 5.70 -7.38
N LYS A 33 -14.83 6.19 -7.39
CA LYS A 33 -15.60 6.46 -6.16
C LYS A 33 -15.86 5.17 -5.39
N GLY A 34 -15.78 5.24 -4.07
CA GLY A 34 -16.04 4.10 -3.20
C GLY A 34 -15.12 4.06 -1.97
N LYS A 35 -15.17 2.95 -1.26
CA LYS A 35 -14.36 2.70 -0.06
C LYS A 35 -13.42 1.54 -0.32
N CYS A 36 -12.14 1.72 -0.02
CA CYS A 36 -11.14 0.64 -0.06
C CYS A 36 -10.20 0.75 1.13
N SER A 37 -9.40 -0.27 1.37
CA SER A 37 -8.34 -0.22 2.37
C SER A 37 -7.00 -0.46 1.70
N ILE A 38 -5.97 0.20 2.22
CA ILE A 38 -4.59 -0.03 1.82
C ILE A 38 -3.81 -0.58 3.00
N TYR A 39 -3.08 -1.64 2.75
CA TYR A 39 -2.20 -2.28 3.69
C TYR A 39 -0.77 -1.83 3.45
N VAL A 40 -0.07 -1.57 4.55
CA VAL A 40 1.37 -1.33 4.59
C VAL A 40 1.99 -2.44 5.40
N TYR A 41 2.83 -3.27 4.79
CA TYR A 41 3.54 -4.36 5.44
C TYR A 41 5.01 -3.99 5.63
N ALA A 42 5.51 -4.15 6.85
CA ALA A 42 6.92 -4.08 7.17
C ALA A 42 7.56 -5.47 6.98
N GLN A 43 8.89 -5.50 6.80
CA GLN A 43 9.62 -6.76 6.59
C GLN A 43 9.53 -7.73 7.78
N ASN A 44 9.28 -7.22 8.98
CA ASN A 44 9.09 -8.00 10.19
C ASN A 44 7.67 -8.56 10.36
N GLY A 45 6.83 -8.49 9.32
CA GLY A 45 5.47 -9.04 9.33
C GLY A 45 4.41 -8.13 9.97
N ILE A 46 4.81 -6.99 10.56
CA ILE A 46 3.85 -6.01 11.08
C ILE A 46 3.17 -5.31 9.91
N TYR A 47 1.86 -5.10 10.03
CA TYR A 47 1.11 -4.34 9.03
C TYR A 47 0.21 -3.28 9.64
N LYS A 48 -0.12 -2.27 8.83
CA LYS A 48 -1.12 -1.26 9.15
C LYS A 48 -2.15 -1.18 8.04
N ARG A 49 -3.43 -1.10 8.41
CA ARG A 49 -4.54 -0.89 7.48
C ARG A 49 -4.96 0.57 7.50
N ILE A 50 -5.10 1.16 6.32
CA ILE A 50 -5.56 2.55 6.12
C ILE A 50 -6.86 2.49 5.33
N LYS A 51 -7.97 2.95 5.93
CA LYS A 51 -9.25 3.05 5.22
C LYS A 51 -9.25 4.31 4.36
N ILE A 52 -9.62 4.15 3.09
CA ILE A 52 -9.70 5.22 2.10
C ILE A 52 -11.14 5.31 1.62
N THR A 53 -11.66 6.54 1.55
CA THR A 53 -12.95 6.84 0.93
C THR A 53 -12.70 7.84 -0.18
N VAL A 54 -12.95 7.44 -1.42
CA VAL A 54 -12.89 8.30 -2.61
C VAL A 54 -14.32 8.80 -2.85
N LYS A 55 -14.50 10.11 -2.82
CA LYS A 55 -15.80 10.79 -2.99
C LYS A 55 -15.97 11.33 -4.41
#